data_AF-A0A2G4GN25-F1
#
_entry.id   AF-A0A2G4GN25-F1
#
_cell.length_a   1.000
_cell.length_b   1.000
_cell.length_c   1.000
_cell.angle_alpha   90.00
_cell.angle_beta   90.00
_cell.angle_gamma   90.00
#
_symmetry.space_group_name_H-M   'P 1'
#
loop_
_entity.id
_entity.type
_entity.pdbx_description
1 polymer ?
#
loop_
_entity_poly.entity_id
_entity_poly.type
_entity_poly.pdbx_seq_one_letter_code
_entity_poly.pdbx_strand_id
1 'polypeptide(L)' 'MSESEINTKDPEVRLNRLIDPGTLELLTPRDDSGMLAAHGKIDGTEVALFSTDATIQGGAMGQAGCE' A
#
# COMPACT_ATOMS: atom_id res chain seq x y z
N MET A 1 3.39 -26.57 9.73
CA MET A 1 3.20 -25.64 8.61
C MET A 1 2.73 -24.34 9.25
N SER A 2 3.63 -23.37 9.45
CA SER A 2 3.25 -22.13 10.13
C SER A 2 2.48 -21.25 9.15
N GLU A 3 1.25 -20.85 9.50
CA GLU A 3 0.64 -19.65 8.93
C GLU A 3 1.68 -18.52 8.97
N SER A 4 2.04 -17.98 7.81
CA SER A 4 2.82 -16.75 7.75
C SER A 4 1.97 -15.65 8.35
N GLU A 5 2.38 -15.11 9.50
CA GLU A 5 1.72 -13.97 10.14
C GLU A 5 1.64 -12.80 9.14
N ILE A 6 0.44 -12.28 8.91
CA ILE A 6 0.23 -11.13 8.01
C ILE A 6 0.95 -9.92 8.62
N ASN A 7 1.92 -9.37 7.90
CA ASN A 7 2.64 -8.19 8.36
C ASN A 7 1.72 -6.96 8.32
N THR A 8 1.28 -6.50 9.49
CA THR A 8 0.36 -5.36 9.61
C THR A 8 0.95 -4.02 9.14
N LYS A 9 2.27 -3.96 8.92
CA LYS A 9 2.98 -2.78 8.39
C LYS A 9 3.04 -2.75 6.87
N ASP A 10 2.73 -3.87 6.21
CA ASP A 10 2.66 -3.94 4.76
C ASP A 10 1.68 -2.89 4.22
N PRO A 11 2.06 -2.06 3.24
CA PRO A 11 1.22 -0.99 2.71
C PRO A 11 -0.06 -1.52 2.06
N GLU A 12 0.01 -2.64 1.34
CA GLU A 12 -1.13 -3.23 0.67
C GLU A 12 -2.14 -3.78 1.69
N VAL A 13 -1.67 -4.40 2.78
CA VAL A 13 -2.52 -4.83 3.90
C VAL A 13 -3.24 -3.63 4.54
N ARG A 14 -2.54 -2.50 4.72
CA ARG A 14 -3.12 -1.28 5.31
C ARG A 14 -4.14 -0.64 4.36
N LEU A 15 -3.84 -0.55 3.07
CA LEU A 15 -4.77 0.00 2.08
C LEU A 15 -6.04 -0.86 1.97
N ASN A 16 -5.91 -2.19 1.92
CA ASN A 16 -7.06 -3.12 1.89
C ASN A 16 -7.96 -3.03 3.13
N ARG A 17 -7.45 -2.54 4.27
CA ARG A 17 -8.27 -2.30 5.47
C ARG A 17 -9.05 -0.98 5.44
N LEU A 18 -8.63 -0.03 4.60
CA LEU A 18 -9.21 1.31 4.49
C LEU A 18 -10.19 1.42 3.30
N ILE A 19 -9.84 0.79 2.18
CA ILE A 19 -10.56 0.88 0.91
C ILE A 19 -11.77 -0.07 0.87
N ASP A 20 -12.79 0.28 0.10
CA ASP A 20 -13.93 -0.58 -0.17
C ASP A 20 -13.45 -1.92 -0.79
N PRO A 21 -13.94 -3.08 -0.32
CA PRO A 21 -13.46 -4.38 -0.79
C PRO A 21 -13.54 -4.55 -2.30
N GLY A 22 -12.44 -4.97 -2.91
CA GLY A 22 -12.36 -5.25 -4.35
C GLY A 22 -12.22 -4.02 -5.26
N THR A 23 -12.01 -2.83 -4.69
CA THR A 23 -11.85 -1.59 -5.46
C THR A 23 -10.41 -1.08 -5.52
N LEU A 24 -9.48 -1.69 -4.78
CA LEU A 24 -8.07 -1.31 -4.78
C LEU A 24 -7.40 -1.69 -6.10
N GLU A 25 -6.89 -0.71 -6.81
CA GLU A 25 -6.11 -0.88 -8.04
C GLU A 25 -4.77 -0.15 -7.91
N LEU A 26 -3.65 -0.86 -8.12
CA LEU A 26 -2.32 -0.27 -8.00
C LEU A 26 -2.02 0.61 -9.21
N LEU A 27 -1.51 1.82 -8.96
CA LEU A 27 -1.10 2.76 -10.02
C LEU A 27 0.24 2.35 -10.65
N THR A 28 1.12 1.77 -9.84
CA THR A 28 2.42 1.23 -10.28
C THR A 28 2.56 -0.21 -9.79
N PRO A 29 3.32 -1.07 -10.50
CA PRO A 29 3.69 -2.37 -9.97
C PRO A 29 4.39 -2.24 -8.63
N ARG A 30 4.19 -3.22 -7.76
CA ARG A 30 4.86 -3.28 -6.47
C ARG A 30 6.38 -3.41 -6.65
N ASP A 31 7.14 -2.59 -5.95
CA ASP A 31 8.61 -2.57 -5.98
C ASP A 31 9.19 -2.38 -4.57
N ASP A 32 10.49 -2.08 -4.49
CA ASP A 32 11.23 -1.82 -3.25
C ASP A 32 11.51 -0.33 -3.00
N SER A 33 10.79 0.58 -3.68
CA SER A 33 10.95 2.03 -3.55
C SER A 33 10.64 2.56 -2.15
N GLY A 34 9.93 1.76 -1.34
CA GLY A 34 9.43 2.15 -0.02
C GLY A 34 8.07 2.87 -0.09
N MET A 35 7.40 2.86 -1.25
CA MET A 35 6.12 3.54 -1.44
C MET A 35 5.14 2.67 -2.25
N LEU A 36 3.85 2.74 -1.92
CA LEU A 36 2.77 2.15 -2.72
C LEU A 36 1.75 3.23 -3.08
N ALA A 37 1.42 3.30 -4.37
CA ALA A 37 0.43 4.21 -4.93
C ALA A 37 -0.73 3.41 -5.55
N ALA A 38 -1.96 3.81 -5.28
CA ALA A 38 -3.17 3.10 -5.73
C ALA A 38 -4.35 4.07 -5.90
N HIS A 39 -5.42 3.58 -6.51
CA HIS A 39 -6.75 4.20 -6.47
C HIS A 39 -7.81 3.18 -6.04
N GLY A 40 -9.00 3.67 -5.69
CA GLY A 40 -10.14 2.84 -5.33
C GLY A 40 -11.27 3.70 -4.77
N LYS A 41 -12.19 3.07 -4.03
CA LYS A 41 -13.33 3.78 -3.39
C LYS A 41 -13.31 3.72 -1.87
N ILE A 42 -13.70 4.81 -1.21
CA ILE A 42 -14.06 4.84 0.21
C ILE A 42 -15.50 5.31 0.30
N ASP A 43 -16.39 4.49 0.84
CA ASP A 43 -17.82 4.75 0.89
C ASP A 43 -18.37 5.14 -0.51
N GLY A 44 -17.90 4.45 -1.55
CA GLY A 44 -18.26 4.68 -2.95
C GLY A 44 -17.59 5.89 -3.64
N THR A 45 -16.85 6.71 -2.90
CA THR A 45 -16.17 7.91 -3.42
C THR A 45 -14.78 7.56 -3.94
N GLU A 46 -14.45 7.94 -5.18
CA GLU A 46 -13.12 7.72 -5.77
C GLU A 46 -12.02 8.47 -5.00
N VAL A 47 -10.94 7.77 -4.68
CA VAL A 47 -9.78 8.31 -3.97
C VAL A 47 -8.47 7.85 -4.59
N ALA A 48 -7.44 8.70 -4.50
CA ALA A 48 -6.05 8.31 -4.68
C ALA A 48 -5.43 8.00 -3.31
N LEU A 49 -4.64 6.94 -3.24
CA LEU A 49 -4.04 6.42 -2.03
C LEU A 49 -2.53 6.30 -2.17
N PHE A 50 -1.85 6.60 -1.07
CA PHE A 50 -0.41 6.63 -0.97
C PHE A 50 -0.02 6.06 0.40
N SER A 51 0.87 5.07 0.44
CA SER A 51 1.28 4.42 1.69
C SER A 51 2.76 4.03 1.66
N THR A 52 3.55 4.60 2.57
CA THR A 52 4.97 4.28 2.73
C THR A 52 5.15 2.86 3.26
N ASP A 53 5.99 2.04 2.67
CA ASP A 53 6.23 0.67 3.12
C ASP A 53 7.15 0.64 4.36
N ALA A 54 6.55 0.50 5.55
CA ALA A 54 7.30 0.45 6.81
C ALA A 54 8.10 -0.86 6.99
N THR A 55 7.97 -1.83 6.08
CA THR A 55 8.80 -3.04 6.03
C THR A 55 10.13 -2.79 5.31
N ILE A 56 10.23 -1.69 4.55
CA ILE A 56 11.42 -1.28 3.80
C ILE A 56 12.04 -0.06 4.48
N GLN A 57 13.21 -0.24 5.09
CA GLN A 57 13.95 0.84 5.78
C GLN A 57 13.10 1.64 6.79
N GLY A 58 12.07 1.01 7.37
CA GLY A 58 11.13 1.67 8.29
C GLY A 58 10.19 2.68 7.63
N GLY A 59 10.05 2.68 6.31
CA GLY A 59 9.21 3.61 5.55
C GLY A 59 9.91 4.93 5.20
N ALA A 60 11.25 4.91 5.13
CA ALA A 60 12.03 6.06 4.70
C ALA A 60 11.74 6.39 3.22
N MET A 61 11.49 7.66 2.93
CA MET A 61 11.25 8.13 1.55
C MET A 61 12.59 8.38 0.85
N GLY A 62 12.92 7.53 -0.11
CA GLY A 62 14.04 7.71 -1.03
C GLY A 62 13.62 8.39 -2.33
N GLN A 63 14.58 8.66 -3.22
CA GLN A 63 14.30 9.26 -4.53
C GLN A 63 13.27 8.45 -5.33
N ALA A 64 13.47 7.13 -5.45
CA ALA A 64 12.57 6.25 -6.20
C ALA A 64 11.13 6.23 -5.65
N GLY A 65 10.93 6.45 -4.35
CA GLY A 65 9.59 6.52 -3.77
C GLY A 65 8.91 7.89 -3.94
N CYS A 66 9.69 8.92 -4.27
CA CYS A 66 9.20 10.30 -4.48
C CYS A 66 8.99 10.64 -5.97
N GLU A 67 9.63 9.89 -6.88
CA GLU A 67 9.43 9.99 -8.33
C GLU A 67 8.07 9.40 -8.76
#